data_AF-A0A072N511-F1
#
_entry.id   AF-A0A072N511-F1
#
_cell.length_a   1.000
_cell.length_b   1.000
_cell.length_c   1.000
_cell.angle_alpha   90.00
_cell.angle_beta   90.00
_cell.angle_gamma   90.00
#
_symmetry.space_group_name_H-M   'P 1'
#
loop_
_entity.id
_entity.type
_entity.pdbx_description
1 polymer ?
#
loop_
_entity_poly.entity_id
_entity_poly.type
_entity_poly.pdbx_seq_one_letter_code
_entity_poly.pdbx_strand_id
1 'polypeptide(L)'
;MQFIGLGTVLGGILDGVWFRTGILDDGSGTVLLTPPWLVAIWALFMTTLCHSLDWISKQRWLLFAFPPLAGPFAYWSASQLGAVELPDFWLSIVALAIGWLVIFPGLLYLRRLLYPELLA
;
A
#
# COMPACT_ATOMS: atom_id res chain seq x y z
N MET A 1 17.65 -5.00 -2.38
CA MET A 1 17.39 -4.61 -0.98
C MET A 1 16.93 -3.15 -0.85
N GLN A 2 17.55 -2.19 -1.54
CA GLN A 2 17.19 -0.77 -1.47
C GLN A 2 15.70 -0.49 -1.80
N PHE A 3 15.16 -1.11 -2.86
CA PHE A 3 13.75 -0.94 -3.23
C PHE A 3 12.77 -1.39 -2.14
N ILE A 4 13.04 -2.55 -1.51
CA ILE A 4 12.19 -3.07 -0.42
C ILE A 4 12.20 -2.10 0.76
N GLY A 5 13.38 -1.62 1.16
CA GLY A 5 13.50 -0.66 2.26
C GLY A 5 12.74 0.63 1.98
N LEU A 6 12.97 1.24 0.83
CA LEU A 6 12.29 2.49 0.43
C LEU A 6 10.78 2.32 0.31
N GLY A 7 10.33 1.26 -0.35
CA GLY A 7 8.90 0.98 -0.51
C GLY A 7 8.20 0.71 0.81
N THR A 8 8.88 0.05 1.75
CA THR A 8 8.36 -0.17 3.12
C THR A 8 8.20 1.15 3.87
N VAL A 9 9.20 2.03 3.79
CA VAL A 9 9.13 3.36 4.44
C VAL A 9 8.02 4.20 3.83
N LEU A 10 7.90 4.23 2.50
CA LEU A 10 6.83 4.97 1.81
C LEU A 10 5.45 4.45 2.17
N GLY A 11 5.27 3.12 2.19
CA GLY A 11 4.03 2.48 2.61
C GLY A 11 3.68 2.78 4.07
N GLY A 12 4.66 2.66 4.97
CA GLY A 12 4.48 3.00 6.38
C GLY A 12 4.12 4.47 6.61
N ILE A 13 4.69 5.40 5.85
CA ILE A 13 4.31 6.82 5.89
C ILE A 13 2.87 7.01 5.41
N LEU A 14 2.48 6.36 4.30
CA LEU A 14 1.13 6.43 3.76
C LEU A 14 0.09 5.94 4.79
N ASP A 15 0.33 4.79 5.41
CA ASP A 15 -0.53 4.29 6.48
C ASP A 15 -0.57 5.24 7.68
N GLY A 16 0.57 5.80 8.06
CA GLY A 16 0.64 6.77 9.15
C GLY A 16 -0.19 8.02 8.85
N VAL A 17 -0.25 8.47 7.59
CA VAL A 17 -1.16 9.54 7.16
C VAL A 17 -2.61 9.10 7.31
N TRP A 18 -2.97 7.87 6.93
CA TRP A 18 -4.33 7.35 7.08
C TRP A 18 -4.77 7.25 8.54
N PHE A 19 -3.91 6.78 9.44
CA PHE A 19 -4.19 6.77 10.88
C PHE A 19 -4.36 8.19 11.44
N ARG A 20 -3.50 9.14 11.04
CA ARG A 20 -3.59 10.54 11.51
C ARG A 20 -4.79 11.31 11.00
N THR A 21 -5.27 10.96 9.81
CA THR A 21 -6.42 11.62 9.18
C THR A 21 -7.76 10.96 9.53
N GLY A 22 -7.73 9.86 10.30
CA GLY A 22 -8.92 9.10 10.67
C GLY A 22 -9.49 8.23 9.55
N ILE A 23 -8.72 8.01 8.48
CA ILE A 23 -9.07 7.05 7.42
C ILE A 23 -8.96 5.61 7.94
N LEU A 24 -7.97 5.35 8.80
CA LEU A 24 -7.83 4.09 9.53
C LEU A 24 -7.80 4.40 11.02
N ASP A 25 -8.29 3.46 11.82
CA ASP A 25 -8.15 3.46 13.27
C ASP A 25 -7.73 2.06 13.73
N ASP A 26 -7.12 1.94 14.91
CA ASP A 26 -6.85 0.65 15.56
C ASP A 26 -7.76 0.41 16.78
N GLY A 27 -8.74 1.29 17.00
CA GLY A 27 -9.69 1.23 18.12
C GLY A 27 -9.14 1.79 19.43
N SER A 28 -7.87 2.24 19.47
CA SER A 28 -7.27 2.89 20.65
C SER A 28 -7.46 4.41 20.68
N GLY A 29 -7.96 5.01 19.59
CA GLY A 29 -8.24 6.44 19.46
C GLY A 29 -7.00 7.36 19.50
N THR A 30 -5.78 6.78 19.53
CA THR A 30 -4.52 7.53 19.70
C THR A 30 -3.36 6.97 18.88
N VAL A 31 -3.63 6.40 17.69
CA VAL A 31 -2.59 5.84 16.82
C VAL A 31 -1.72 6.94 16.24
N LEU A 32 -0.60 7.24 16.91
CA LEU A 32 0.36 8.24 16.42
C LEU A 32 1.33 7.67 15.37
N LEU A 33 1.47 6.34 15.34
CA LEU A 33 2.49 5.59 14.60
C LEU A 33 1.87 4.36 13.93
N THR A 34 2.30 4.08 12.70
CA THR A 34 1.92 2.89 11.93
C THR A 34 2.27 1.62 12.71
N PRO A 35 1.31 0.69 12.92
CA PRO A 35 1.57 -0.53 13.66
C PRO A 35 2.72 -1.36 13.06
N PRO A 36 3.61 -1.95 13.88
CA PRO A 36 4.76 -2.71 13.38
C PRO A 36 4.39 -3.86 12.44
N TRP A 37 3.24 -4.50 12.68
CA TRP A 37 2.74 -5.59 11.83
C TRP A 37 2.38 -5.11 10.43
N LEU A 38 1.85 -3.89 10.28
CA LEU A 38 1.47 -3.33 8.99
C LEU A 38 2.71 -2.93 8.20
N VAL A 39 3.74 -2.40 8.88
CA VAL A 39 5.07 -2.17 8.29
C VAL A 39 5.68 -3.48 7.78
N ALA A 40 5.54 -4.58 8.53
CA ALA A 40 6.01 -5.89 8.08
C ALA A 40 5.26 -6.40 6.84
N ILE A 41 3.94 -6.19 6.76
CA ILE A 41 3.14 -6.51 5.56
C ILE A 41 3.64 -5.71 4.35
N TRP A 42 3.96 -4.43 4.51
CA TRP A 42 4.56 -3.62 3.44
C TRP A 42 5.90 -4.18 2.96
N ALA A 43 6.77 -4.60 3.88
CA ALA A 43 8.04 -5.22 3.53
C ALA A 43 7.84 -6.52 2.73
N LEU A 44 6.91 -7.38 3.15
CA LEU A 44 6.55 -8.59 2.41
C LEU A 44 5.95 -8.27 1.04
N PHE A 45 5.04 -7.31 0.96
CA PHE A 45 4.44 -6.87 -0.29
C PHE A 45 5.50 -6.36 -1.28
N MET A 46 6.51 -5.61 -0.81
CA MET A 46 7.63 -5.18 -1.67
C MET A 46 8.39 -6.34 -2.30
N THR A 47 8.51 -7.49 -1.62
CA THR A 47 9.14 -8.68 -2.21
C THR A 47 8.32 -9.26 -3.37
N THR A 48 6.99 -9.19 -3.29
CA THR A 48 6.09 -9.69 -4.35
C THR A 48 6.14 -8.82 -5.60
N LEU A 49 6.36 -7.50 -5.44
CA LEU A 49 6.52 -6.56 -6.54
C LEU A 49 7.78 -6.81 -7.38
N CYS A 50 8.82 -7.44 -6.81
CA CYS A 50 10.06 -7.77 -7.52
C CYS A 50 9.92 -8.97 -8.46
N HIS A 51 9.01 -9.92 -8.16
CA HIS A 51 8.89 -11.17 -8.90
C HIS A 51 7.46 -11.40 -9.41
N SER A 52 6.51 -11.66 -8.51
CA SER A 52 5.17 -12.14 -8.84
C SER A 52 4.27 -11.10 -9.52
N LEU A 53 4.50 -9.81 -9.29
CA LEU A 53 3.70 -8.72 -9.88
C LEU A 53 4.45 -7.96 -10.98
N ASP A 54 5.60 -8.47 -11.44
CA ASP A 54 6.37 -7.85 -12.52
C ASP A 54 5.57 -7.72 -13.82
N TRP A 55 4.72 -8.71 -14.10
CA TRP A 55 3.86 -8.74 -15.29
C TRP A 55 2.85 -7.58 -15.34
N ILE A 56 2.37 -7.10 -14.19
CA ILE A 56 1.46 -5.93 -14.11
C ILE A 56 2.15 -4.69 -14.68
N SER A 57 3.47 -4.56 -14.50
CA SER A 57 4.24 -3.45 -15.06
C SER A 57 4.24 -3.43 -16.60
N LYS A 58 4.00 -4.57 -17.24
CA LYS A 58 3.96 -4.71 -18.70
C LYS A 58 2.62 -4.28 -19.29
N GLN A 59 1.53 -4.28 -18.51
CA GLN A 59 0.19 -3.90 -18.96
C GLN A 59 -0.30 -2.62 -18.28
N ARG A 60 -0.17 -1.49 -18.99
CA ARG A 60 -0.43 -0.14 -18.45
C ARG A 60 -1.83 0.06 -17.87
N TRP A 61 -2.85 -0.63 -18.40
CA TRP A 61 -4.22 -0.49 -17.88
C TRP A 61 -4.39 -1.15 -16.50
N LEU A 62 -3.73 -2.29 -16.27
CA LEU A 62 -3.78 -3.01 -14.99
C LEU A 62 -3.13 -2.20 -13.86
N LEU A 63 -2.13 -1.38 -14.20
CA LEU A 63 -1.48 -0.48 -13.25
C LEU A 63 -2.43 0.51 -12.59
N PHE A 64 -3.48 0.92 -13.29
CA PHE A 64 -4.44 1.90 -12.79
C PHE A 64 -5.76 1.28 -12.36
N ALA A 65 -6.12 0.10 -12.89
CA ALA A 65 -7.37 -0.58 -12.53
C ALA A 65 -7.23 -1.47 -11.30
N PHE A 66 -6.12 -2.22 -11.17
CA PHE A 66 -5.99 -3.25 -10.14
C PHE A 66 -5.67 -2.69 -8.73
N PRO A 67 -4.73 -1.74 -8.56
CA PRO A 67 -4.39 -1.21 -7.24
C PRO A 67 -5.54 -0.54 -6.47
N PRO A 68 -6.39 0.33 -7.08
CA PRO A 68 -7.50 0.93 -6.36
C PRO A 68 -8.60 -0.07 -5.95
N LEU A 69 -8.57 -1.30 -6.45
CA LEU A 69 -9.46 -2.37 -6.02
C LEU A 69 -8.79 -3.25 -4.96
N ALA A 70 -7.58 -3.75 -5.26
CA ALA A 70 -6.84 -4.66 -4.40
C ALA A 70 -6.42 -4.00 -3.07
N GLY A 71 -6.05 -2.72 -3.13
CA GLY A 71 -5.67 -1.93 -1.96
C GLY A 71 -6.79 -1.84 -0.93
N PRO A 72 -7.92 -1.17 -1.23
CA PRO A 72 -9.06 -1.10 -0.30
C PRO A 72 -9.56 -2.46 0.14
N PHE A 73 -9.56 -3.46 -0.74
CA PHE A 73 -9.96 -4.82 -0.38
C PHE A 73 -9.05 -5.43 0.71
N ALA A 74 -7.73 -5.17 0.66
CA ALA A 74 -6.81 -5.64 1.69
C ALA A 74 -7.11 -5.00 3.06
N TYR A 75 -7.36 -3.69 3.12
CA TYR A 75 -7.66 -2.99 4.37
C TYR A 75 -9.06 -3.31 4.89
N TRP A 76 -10.03 -3.49 3.98
CA TRP A 76 -11.36 -3.95 4.35
C TRP A 76 -11.36 -5.38 4.91
N SER A 77 -10.59 -6.29 4.30
CA SER A 77 -10.45 -7.63 4.87
C SER A 77 -9.75 -7.60 6.24
N ALA A 78 -8.74 -6.74 6.42
CA ALA A 78 -8.13 -6.49 7.73
C ALA A 78 -9.14 -5.94 8.75
N SER A 79 -10.08 -5.09 8.33
CA SER A 79 -11.13 -4.60 9.22
C SER A 79 -12.14 -5.67 9.61
N GLN A 80 -12.48 -6.57 8.70
CA GLN A 80 -13.31 -7.74 9.02
C GLN A 80 -12.63 -8.71 10.01
N LEU A 81 -11.29 -8.69 10.09
CA LEU A 81 -10.52 -9.46 11.06
C LEU A 81 -10.31 -8.72 12.40
N GLY A 82 -10.81 -7.49 12.53
CA GLY A 82 -10.62 -6.65 13.72
C GLY A 82 -9.19 -6.15 13.91
N ALA A 83 -8.36 -6.15 12.86
CA ALA A 83 -6.99 -5.65 12.92
C ALA A 83 -6.90 -4.13 12.79
N VAL A 84 -7.86 -3.53 12.08
CA VAL A 84 -8.04 -2.08 11.90
C VAL A 84 -9.53 -1.77 11.83
N GLU A 85 -9.91 -0.53 12.05
CA GLU A 85 -11.26 -0.04 11.85
C GLU A 85 -11.29 0.98 10.71
N LEU A 86 -12.45 1.09 10.06
CA LEU A 86 -12.74 2.07 9.01
C LEU A 86 -13.84 3.00 9.54
N PRO A 87 -13.49 4.09 10.25
CA PRO A 87 -14.44 4.91 10.99
C PRO A 87 -15.58 5.45 10.10
N ASP A 88 -15.22 5.97 8.92
CA ASP A 88 -16.16 6.26 7.84
C ASP A 88 -15.85 5.34 6.67
N PHE A 89 -16.66 4.29 6.52
CA PHE A 89 -16.45 3.27 5.51
C PHE A 89 -16.27 3.85 4.09
N TRP A 90 -17.14 4.78 3.67
CA TRP A 90 -17.10 5.30 2.31
C TRP A 90 -15.91 6.22 2.08
N LEU A 91 -15.65 7.12 3.02
CA LEU A 91 -14.49 8.00 2.95
C LEU A 91 -13.19 7.18 2.95
N SER A 92 -13.09 6.17 3.82
CA SER A 92 -11.90 5.34 3.93
C SER A 92 -11.66 4.51 2.66
N ILE A 93 -12.69 3.85 2.13
CA ILE A 93 -12.55 3.04 0.90
C ILE A 93 -12.13 3.92 -0.29
N VAL A 94 -12.72 5.11 -0.44
CA VAL A 94 -12.35 6.04 -1.52
C VAL A 94 -10.91 6.56 -1.33
N ALA A 95 -10.54 6.95 -0.11
CA ALA A 95 -9.19 7.46 0.17
C ALA A 95 -8.12 6.37 -0.01
N LEU A 96 -8.41 5.14 0.42
CA LEU A 96 -7.57 3.97 0.17
C LEU A 96 -7.44 3.72 -1.33
N ALA A 97 -8.54 3.79 -2.10
CA ALA A 97 -8.51 3.56 -3.54
C ALA A 97 -7.60 4.58 -4.24
N ILE A 98 -7.74 5.86 -3.89
CA ILE A 98 -6.92 6.96 -4.42
C ILE A 98 -5.45 6.79 -4.00
N GLY A 99 -5.18 6.51 -2.73
CA GLY A 99 -3.80 6.34 -2.27
C GLY A 99 -3.11 5.16 -2.93
N TRP A 100 -3.80 4.04 -3.10
CA TRP A 100 -3.30 2.87 -3.83
C TRP A 100 -3.11 3.12 -5.33
N LEU A 101 -4.00 3.89 -5.96
CA LEU A 101 -3.88 4.33 -7.35
C LEU A 101 -2.61 5.17 -7.58
N VAL A 102 -2.15 5.93 -6.58
CA VAL A 102 -0.97 6.79 -6.70
C VAL A 102 0.30 6.05 -6.28
N ILE A 103 0.29 5.40 -5.12
CA ILE A 103 1.50 4.78 -4.54
C ILE A 103 1.98 3.60 -5.39
N PHE A 104 1.07 2.79 -5.95
CA PHE A 104 1.45 1.57 -6.65
C PHE A 104 2.18 1.86 -7.97
N PRO A 105 1.69 2.72 -8.88
CA PRO A 105 2.48 3.17 -10.02
C PRO A 105 3.78 3.86 -9.61
N GLY A 106 3.76 4.65 -8.52
CA GLY A 106 4.95 5.31 -7.97
C GLY A 106 6.04 4.32 -7.54
N LEU A 107 5.66 3.23 -6.87
CA LEU A 107 6.58 2.16 -6.47
C LEU A 107 7.13 1.42 -7.68
N LEU A 108 6.31 1.14 -8.69
CA LEU A 108 6.80 0.52 -9.91
C LEU A 108 7.74 1.44 -10.69
N TYR A 109 7.46 2.75 -10.73
CA TYR A 109 8.39 3.73 -11.30
C TYR A 109 9.71 3.79 -10.53
N LEU A 110 9.66 3.81 -9.19
CA LEU A 110 10.84 3.76 -8.33
C LEU A 110 11.67 2.49 -8.56
N ARG A 111 11.00 1.34 -8.74
CA ARG A 111 11.67 0.07 -9.08
C ARG A 111 12.43 0.19 -10.40
N ARG A 112 11.82 0.78 -11.43
CA ARG A 112 12.46 0.99 -12.74
C ARG A 112 13.67 1.93 -12.66
N LEU A 113 13.58 2.98 -11.83
CA LEU A 113 14.69 3.90 -11.61
C LEU A 113 15.87 3.23 -10.90
N LEU A 114 15.60 2.39 -9.90
CA LEU A 114 16.64 1.73 -9.11
C LEU A 114 17.26 0.52 -9.82
N TYR A 115 16.50 -0.17 -10.67
CA TYR A 115 16.93 -1.38 -11.36
C TYR A 115 16.56 -1.35 -12.86
N PRO A 116 17.18 -0.45 -13.64
CA PRO A 116 16.94 -0.37 -15.08
C PRO A 116 17.41 -1.63 -15.81
N GLU A 117 18.44 -2.32 -15.31
CA GLU A 117 18.97 -3.55 -15.92
C GLU A 117 17.99 -4.73 -15.96
N LEU A 118 16.95 -4.74 -15.14
CA LEU A 118 15.94 -5.82 -15.11
C LEU A 118 14.92 -5.73 -16.27
N LEU A 119 15.00 -4.67 -17.07
CA LEU A 119 14.06 -4.39 -18.17
C LEU A 119 14.68 -4.60 -19.57
N ALA A 120 15.99 -4.91 -19.64
CA ALA A 120 16.72 -5.24 -20.86
C ALA A 120 16.64 -6.74 -21.17
#